data_AF-A0A976DLR1-F1
#
_entry.id   AF-A0A976DLR1-F1
#
_cell.length_a   1.000
_cell.length_b   1.000
_cell.length_c   1.000
_cell.angle_alpha   90.00
_cell.angle_beta   90.00
_cell.angle_gamma   90.00
#
_symmetry.space_group_name_H-M   'P 1'
#
loop_
_entity.id
_entity.type
_entity.pdbx_description
1 polymer ?
#
loop_
_entity_poly.entity_id
_entity_poly.type
_entity_poly.pdbx_seq_one_letter_code
_entity_poly.pdbx_strand_id
1 'polypeptide(L)'
;APPITPPLAPFTFRHIAQPEAKAEISGHYHPKARLAGQSKPCFLADAKRLILPAYGIYTGGLRSHEPVLTTLMAKDALAILTGPRALAIPMPR
;
A
#
# COMPACT_ATOMS: atom_id res chain seq x y z
N ALA A 1 -23.48 20.03 -1.79
CA ALA A 1 -23.12 18.70 -1.25
C ALA A 1 -21.91 18.18 -2.04
N PRO A 2 -20.87 17.63 -1.40
CA PRO A 2 -19.77 17.02 -2.15
C PRO A 2 -20.33 15.81 -2.93
N PRO A 3 -19.83 15.53 -4.15
CA PRO A 3 -20.24 14.34 -4.88
C PRO A 3 -19.82 13.12 -4.07
N ILE A 4 -20.79 12.39 -3.53
CA ILE A 4 -20.57 11.10 -2.90
C ILE A 4 -20.34 10.15 -4.06
N THR A 5 -19.09 9.97 -4.48
CA THR A 5 -18.75 8.87 -5.38
C THR A 5 -19.22 7.60 -4.68
N PRO A 6 -20.17 6.83 -5.26
CA PRO A 6 -20.60 5.59 -4.64
C PRO A 6 -19.37 4.68 -4.47
N PRO A 7 -19.28 3.89 -3.40
CA PRO A 7 -18.23 2.90 -3.28
C PRO A 7 -18.24 2.05 -4.56
N LEU A 8 -17.10 1.96 -5.24
CA LEU A 8 -16.95 1.16 -6.44
C LEU A 8 -16.93 -0.31 -6.01
N ALA A 9 -18.10 -0.86 -5.68
CA ALA A 9 -18.24 -2.22 -5.21
C ALA A 9 -17.54 -3.18 -6.19
N PRO A 10 -16.74 -4.13 -5.69
CA PRO A 10 -16.64 -4.57 -4.30
C PRO A 10 -15.65 -3.78 -3.42
N PHE A 11 -15.00 -2.74 -3.93
CA PHE A 11 -13.89 -2.08 -3.24
C PHE A 11 -14.32 -0.94 -2.31
N THR A 12 -13.73 -0.94 -1.11
CA THR A 12 -13.85 0.18 -0.17
C THR A 12 -12.59 1.04 -0.24
N PHE A 13 -12.77 2.32 -0.59
CA PHE A 13 -11.69 3.30 -0.61
C PHE A 13 -11.68 4.09 0.70
N ARG A 14 -10.50 4.21 1.32
CA ARG A 14 -10.34 4.99 2.56
C ARG A 14 -8.95 5.59 2.69
N HIS A 15 -8.79 6.54 3.59
CA HIS A 15 -7.47 7.12 3.83
C HIS A 15 -6.58 6.20 4.68
N ILE A 16 -7.08 5.73 5.83
CA ILE A 16 -6.36 4.90 6.81
C ILE A 16 -6.92 3.48 6.78
N ALA A 17 -6.06 2.47 6.72
CA ALA A 17 -6.46 1.05 6.65
C ALA A 17 -7.19 0.60 7.93
N GLN A 18 -8.20 -0.28 7.77
CA GLN A 18 -8.86 -0.95 8.89
C GLN A 18 -8.43 -2.44 8.93
N PRO A 19 -7.93 -2.96 10.07
CA PRO A 19 -7.38 -4.32 10.13
C PRO A 19 -8.35 -5.42 9.64
N GLU A 20 -9.65 -5.27 9.90
CA GLU A 20 -10.67 -6.27 9.58
C GLU A 20 -11.27 -6.12 8.18
N ALA A 21 -10.93 -5.05 7.45
CA ALA A 21 -11.49 -4.77 6.13
C ALA A 21 -11.05 -5.80 5.07
N LYS A 22 -11.92 -5.99 4.08
CA LYS A 22 -11.70 -6.80 2.88
C LYS A 22 -11.98 -5.97 1.64
N ALA A 23 -11.32 -6.29 0.53
CA ALA A 23 -11.38 -5.50 -0.71
C ALA A 23 -11.10 -4.01 -0.44
N GLU A 24 -10.12 -3.72 0.41
CA GLU A 24 -9.78 -2.36 0.82
C GLU A 24 -8.70 -1.77 -0.09
N ILE A 25 -8.86 -0.50 -0.44
CA ILE A 25 -7.80 0.31 -1.04
C ILE A 25 -7.57 1.51 -0.13
N SER A 26 -6.38 1.59 0.47
CA SER A 26 -6.03 2.63 1.45
C SER A 26 -4.73 3.34 1.15
N GLY A 27 -4.54 4.53 1.75
CA GLY A 27 -3.35 5.36 1.59
C GLY A 27 -2.64 5.59 2.92
N HIS A 28 -2.31 6.85 3.22
CA HIS A 28 -1.73 7.34 4.48
C HIS A 28 -0.27 6.94 4.76
N TYR A 29 0.08 5.66 4.60
CA TYR A 29 1.38 5.12 5.04
C TYR A 29 2.54 5.37 4.07
N HIS A 30 2.23 5.57 2.79
CA HIS A 30 3.19 5.79 1.71
C HIS A 30 4.33 4.74 1.69
N PRO A 31 4.01 3.45 1.53
CA PRO A 31 4.99 2.39 1.71
C PRO A 31 6.14 2.49 0.71
N LYS A 32 7.33 2.13 1.22
CA LYS A 32 8.58 2.03 0.47
C LYS A 32 9.19 0.64 0.68
N ALA A 33 9.66 0.03 -0.40
CA ALA A 33 10.40 -1.21 -0.36
C ALA A 33 11.81 -1.00 -0.92
N ARG A 34 12.77 -1.75 -0.36
CA ARG A 34 14.17 -1.68 -0.78
C ARG A 34 14.48 -2.86 -1.69
N LEU A 35 15.03 -2.58 -2.87
CA LEU A 35 15.53 -3.59 -3.79
C LEU A 35 16.88 -3.14 -4.36
N ALA A 36 17.87 -4.03 -4.36
CA ALA A 36 19.22 -3.75 -4.84
C ALA A 36 19.82 -2.46 -4.24
N GLY A 37 19.61 -2.26 -2.93
CA GLY A 37 20.13 -1.08 -2.20
C GLY A 37 19.29 0.19 -2.35
N GLN A 38 18.35 0.27 -3.30
CA GLN A 38 17.51 1.44 -3.56
C GLN A 38 16.13 1.32 -2.90
N SER A 39 15.70 2.38 -2.20
CA SER A 39 14.35 2.48 -1.68
C SER A 39 13.43 3.12 -2.72
N LYS A 40 12.32 2.47 -3.03
CA LYS A 40 11.34 2.98 -4.00
C LYS A 40 9.94 2.98 -3.38
N PRO A 41 9.07 3.95 -3.74
CA PRO A 41 7.65 3.84 -3.46
C PRO A 41 7.13 2.51 -4.01
N CYS A 42 6.24 1.86 -3.27
CA CYS A 42 5.65 0.62 -3.71
C CYS A 42 4.17 0.57 -3.33
N PHE A 43 3.42 -0.27 -4.00
CA PHE A 43 2.16 -0.75 -3.46
C PHE A 43 2.45 -1.91 -2.51
N LEU A 44 1.66 -2.06 -1.45
CA LEU A 44 1.59 -3.30 -0.68
C LEU A 44 0.26 -3.97 -0.98
N ALA A 45 0.29 -5.23 -1.41
CA ALA A 45 -0.88 -5.96 -1.85
C ALA A 45 -0.95 -7.34 -1.21
N ASP A 46 -2.13 -7.70 -0.70
CA ASP A 46 -2.48 -9.07 -0.32
C ASP A 46 -3.91 -9.39 -0.75
N ALA A 47 -4.42 -10.57 -0.37
CA ALA A 47 -5.77 -11.00 -0.72
C ALA A 47 -6.90 -10.13 -0.13
N LYS A 48 -6.62 -9.29 0.87
CA LYS A 48 -7.62 -8.46 1.58
C LYS A 48 -7.53 -6.99 1.20
N ARG A 49 -6.34 -6.46 0.89
CA ARG A 49 -6.14 -5.02 0.71
C ARG A 49 -5.00 -4.64 -0.24
N LEU A 50 -5.08 -3.39 -0.68
CA LEU A 50 -4.04 -2.67 -1.39
C LEU A 50 -3.73 -1.37 -0.65
N ILE A 51 -2.46 -1.15 -0.29
CA ILE A 51 -1.97 0.12 0.27
C ILE A 51 -1.20 0.86 -0.83
N LEU A 52 -1.61 2.09 -1.11
CA LEU A 52 -1.09 2.93 -2.18
C LEU A 52 0.20 3.67 -1.75
N PRO A 53 1.20 3.81 -2.65
CA PRO A 53 2.33 4.70 -2.43
C PRO A 53 1.88 6.17 -2.38
N ALA A 54 2.75 7.05 -1.91
CA ALA A 54 2.59 8.47 -2.18
C ALA A 54 2.77 8.78 -3.67
N TYR A 55 1.89 9.64 -4.19
CA TYR A 55 2.06 10.24 -5.51
C TYR A 55 2.89 11.54 -5.49
N GLY A 56 3.03 12.17 -4.32
CA GLY A 56 3.76 13.43 -4.14
C GLY A 56 5.23 13.26 -3.73
N ILE A 57 6.10 14.14 -4.23
CA ILE A 57 7.56 14.12 -4.00
C ILE A 57 7.94 14.47 -2.56
N TYR A 58 7.10 15.25 -1.85
CA TYR A 58 7.41 15.84 -0.54
C TYR A 58 6.94 15.01 0.67
N THR A 59 6.42 13.81 0.44
CA THR A 59 5.95 12.97 1.53
C THR A 59 7.02 11.96 1.93
N GLY A 60 7.38 11.98 3.22
CA GLY A 60 8.02 10.83 3.86
C GLY A 60 7.15 9.59 3.68
N GLY A 61 7.75 8.41 3.82
CA GLY A 61 7.02 7.16 3.65
C GLY A 61 7.61 6.05 4.51
N LEU A 62 6.74 5.16 4.97
CA LEU A 62 7.13 4.07 5.86
C LEU A 62 7.84 2.97 5.08
N ARG A 63 8.84 2.36 5.70
CA ARG A 63 9.44 1.15 5.14
C ARG A 63 8.43 0.01 5.27
N SER A 64 8.39 -0.89 4.30
CA SER A 64 7.50 -2.07 4.30
C SER A 64 7.59 -2.90 5.58
N HIS A 65 8.77 -2.97 6.20
CA HIS A 65 9.02 -3.68 7.45
C HIS A 65 8.59 -2.90 8.72
N GLU A 66 7.99 -1.72 8.61
CA GLU A 66 7.49 -0.99 9.78
C GLU A 66 6.34 -1.77 10.45
N PRO A 67 6.28 -1.83 11.80
CA PRO A 67 5.32 -2.67 12.53
C PRO A 67 3.86 -2.47 12.13
N VAL A 68 3.47 -1.22 11.82
CA VAL A 68 2.10 -0.90 11.38
C VAL A 68 1.75 -1.58 10.06
N LEU A 69 2.69 -1.67 9.12
CA LEU A 69 2.48 -2.29 7.82
C LEU A 69 2.58 -3.81 7.92
N THR A 70 3.54 -4.34 8.68
CA THR A 70 3.68 -5.80 8.86
C THR A 70 2.51 -6.42 9.61
N THR A 71 1.82 -5.64 10.46
CA THR A 71 0.59 -6.03 11.16
C THR A 71 -0.64 -5.98 10.24
N LEU A 72 -0.74 -4.98 9.36
CA LEU A 72 -1.88 -4.84 8.44
C LEU A 72 -1.88 -5.87 7.30
N MET A 73 -0.68 -6.22 6.80
CA MET A 73 -0.50 -7.05 5.62
C MET A 73 -0.38 -8.55 5.97
N ALA A 74 -0.94 -9.42 5.14
CA ALA A 74 -0.77 -10.88 5.26
C ALA A 74 0.70 -11.31 5.06
N LYS A 75 1.08 -12.52 5.53
CA LYS A 75 2.46 -13.03 5.50
C LYS A 75 3.05 -13.14 4.08
N ASP A 76 2.19 -13.45 3.12
CA ASP A 76 2.44 -13.64 1.69
C ASP A 76 2.23 -12.36 0.86
N ALA A 77 2.09 -11.20 1.52
CA ALA A 77 1.93 -9.92 0.84
C ALA A 77 3.09 -9.62 -0.13
N LEU A 78 2.75 -8.89 -1.19
CA LEU A 78 3.70 -8.43 -2.20
C LEU A 78 3.97 -6.94 -2.02
N ALA A 79 5.23 -6.56 -2.27
CA ALA A 79 5.59 -5.17 -2.55
C ALA A 79 5.75 -5.00 -4.06
N ILE A 80 4.94 -4.12 -4.66
CA ILE A 80 5.00 -3.81 -6.09
C ILE A 80 5.69 -2.45 -6.25
N LEU A 81 7.00 -2.47 -6.52
CA LEU A 81 7.82 -1.27 -6.65
C LEU A 81 7.44 -0.49 -7.90
N THR A 82 7.35 0.84 -7.77
CA THR A 82 7.05 1.73 -8.89
C THR A 82 8.33 2.23 -9.57
N GLY A 83 8.17 2.73 -10.79
CA GLY A 83 9.27 3.20 -11.65
C GLY A 83 8.92 3.00 -13.12
N PRO A 84 9.92 2.98 -14.03
CA PRO A 84 9.69 2.72 -15.46
C PRO A 84 9.01 1.38 -15.74
N ARG A 85 9.13 0.42 -14.82
CA ARG A 85 8.42 -0.86 -14.81
C ARG A 85 7.96 -1.16 -13.39
N ALA A 86 6.73 -1.66 -13.26
CA ALA A 86 6.25 -2.20 -12.00
C ALA A 86 6.93 -3.55 -11.75
N LEU A 87 7.52 -3.71 -10.56
CA LEU A 87 8.21 -4.93 -10.18
C LEU A 87 7.63 -5.47 -8.87
N ALA A 88 7.04 -6.65 -8.92
CA ALA A 88 6.54 -7.34 -7.74
C ALA A 88 7.64 -8.19 -7.09
N ILE A 89 7.79 -8.04 -5.77
CA ILE A 89 8.64 -8.88 -4.92
C ILE A 89 7.83 -9.29 -3.68
N PRO A 90 8.24 -10.35 -2.95
CA PRO A 90 7.73 -10.58 -1.61
C PRO A 90 7.93 -9.34 -0.74
N MET A 91 6.91 -8.94 0.02
CA MET A 91 6.99 -7.80 0.92
C MET A 91 8.13 -8.02 1.94
N PRO A 92 9.14 -7.13 1.99
CA PRO A 92 10.15 -7.16 3.05
C PRO A 92 9.50 -6.89 4.41
N ARG A 93 9.87 -7.67 5.44
CA ARG A 93 9.32 -7.59 6.80
C ARG A 93 10.41 -7.45 7.84
#